data_AF-A0A811MT32-F1
#
_entry.id   AF-A0A811MT32-F1
#
_cell.length_a   1.000
_cell.length_b   1.000
_cell.length_c   1.000
_cell.angle_alpha   90.00
_cell.angle_beta   90.00
_cell.angle_gamma   90.00
#
_symmetry.space_group_name_H-M   'P 1'
#
loop_
_entity.id
_entity.type
_entity.pdbx_description
1 polymer ?
#
loop_
_entity_poly.entity_id
_entity_poly.type
_entity_poly.pdbx_seq_one_letter_code
_entity_poly.pdbx_strand_id
1 'polypeptide(L)'
;MVMTTFKAHRSNPELVMPASPTPQGSKTLSDVDSQIPLWFYATVTRFKCGGFAIGVSICHNMADAYGVIQFLKCVTDLARGQEHPAVLPVWDRELLMVRNPPDLTSLPFFVSDEPSPPVQPMAMDKMVGDYFLFGPREIAALRSQVTEPATDFELITAAMWMCRAEAIALALGIPIRSGYSRQEGSYDRRSLFD
;
A
#
# COMPACT_ATOMS: atom_id res chain seq x y z
N MET A 1 10.80 3.31 41.01
CA MET A 1 11.18 3.38 39.57
C MET A 1 10.66 4.72 39.04
N VAL A 2 11.54 5.66 38.71
CA VAL A 2 11.15 7.02 38.29
C VAL A 2 10.71 6.97 36.82
N MET A 3 9.43 7.26 36.54
CA MET A 3 8.93 7.36 35.16
C MET A 3 9.28 8.73 34.59
N THR A 4 10.18 8.77 33.61
CA THR A 4 10.45 9.96 32.82
C THR A 4 9.31 10.15 31.82
N THR A 5 8.54 11.23 31.98
CA THR A 5 7.42 11.56 31.08
C THR A 5 7.95 12.42 29.94
N PHE A 6 7.84 11.94 28.69
CA PHE A 6 8.16 12.71 27.49
C PHE A 6 6.88 13.34 26.92
N LYS A 7 6.85 14.66 26.80
CA LYS A 7 5.78 15.40 26.10
C LYS A 7 6.23 15.66 24.66
N ALA A 8 5.64 14.95 23.71
CA ALA A 8 5.75 15.28 22.30
C ALA A 8 4.70 16.33 21.93
N HIS A 9 5.13 17.45 21.34
CA HIS A 9 4.25 18.45 20.77
C HIS A 9 4.20 18.27 19.26
N ARG A 10 3.01 17.98 18.73
CA ARG A 10 2.76 17.92 17.29
C ARG A 10 2.66 19.35 16.77
N SER A 11 3.58 19.75 15.90
CA SER A 11 3.50 21.02 15.17
C SER A 11 2.50 20.92 14.01
N ASN A 12 2.10 22.08 13.47
CA ASN A 12 1.33 22.14 12.24
C ASN A 12 2.16 21.51 11.09
N PRO A 13 1.52 20.74 10.18
CA PRO A 13 2.21 20.14 9.04
C PRO A 13 2.77 21.25 8.14
N GLU A 14 4.08 21.21 7.91
CA GLU A 14 4.79 22.14 7.03
C GLU A 14 5.41 21.36 5.86
N LEU A 15 5.25 21.91 4.65
CA LEU A 15 5.83 21.31 3.44
C LEU A 15 7.33 21.65 3.40
N VAL A 16 8.17 20.69 3.77
CA VAL A 16 9.62 20.85 3.68
C VAL A 16 10.07 20.54 2.26
N MET A 17 10.43 21.58 1.50
CA MET A 17 11.08 21.44 0.20
C MET A 17 12.43 20.73 0.37
N PRO A 18 12.83 19.83 -0.53
CA PRO A 18 14.18 19.27 -0.54
C PRO A 18 15.21 20.40 -0.57
N ALA A 19 16.21 20.35 0.32
CA ALA A 19 17.26 21.37 0.38
C ALA A 19 18.10 21.47 -0.91
N SER A 20 18.03 20.45 -1.77
CA SER A 20 18.69 20.38 -3.06
C SER A 20 17.93 19.46 -4.03
N PRO A 21 18.13 19.62 -5.36
CA PRO A 21 17.58 18.70 -6.36
C PRO A 21 18.00 17.27 -6.06
N THR A 22 17.06 16.33 -6.14
CA THR A 22 17.35 14.90 -5.98
C THR A 22 18.43 14.50 -7.00
N PRO A 23 19.61 14.02 -6.55
CA PRO A 23 20.67 13.63 -7.46
C PRO A 23 20.16 12.54 -8.41
N GLN A 24 20.21 12.81 -9.71
CA GLN A 24 19.92 11.80 -10.72
C GLN A 24 21.19 10.99 -10.97
N GLY A 25 21.27 9.80 -10.35
CA GLY A 25 22.38 8.88 -10.53
C GLY A 25 22.00 7.47 -10.11
N SER A 26 22.43 6.47 -10.88
CA SER A 26 22.32 5.08 -10.49
C SER A 26 23.35 4.79 -9.39
N LYS A 27 22.88 4.44 -8.19
CA LYS A 27 23.73 3.90 -7.13
C LYS A 27 23.60 2.39 -7.10
N THR A 28 24.63 1.70 -6.61
CA THR A 28 24.46 0.28 -6.27
C THR A 28 23.44 0.16 -5.15
N LEU A 29 22.62 -0.90 -5.16
CA LEU A 29 21.56 -1.07 -4.16
C LEU A 29 22.12 -1.10 -2.72
N SER A 30 23.34 -1.63 -2.54
CA SER A 30 24.09 -1.62 -1.28
C SER A 30 24.46 -0.23 -0.77
N ASP A 31 24.71 0.75 -1.66
CA ASP A 31 25.02 2.15 -1.26
C ASP A 31 23.77 2.91 -0.81
N VAL A 32 22.59 2.38 -1.11
CA VAL A 32 21.31 2.94 -0.67
C VAL A 32 21.12 2.58 0.80
N ASP A 33 21.28 1.30 1.17
CA ASP A 33 20.96 0.69 2.48
C ASP A 33 21.54 1.39 3.73
N SER A 34 22.59 2.21 3.58
CA SER A 34 23.25 2.93 4.70
C SER A 34 22.70 4.35 4.96
N GLN A 35 21.68 4.81 4.24
CA GLN A 35 21.19 6.18 4.33
C GLN A 35 20.14 6.37 5.45
N ILE A 36 20.24 7.48 6.21
CA ILE A 36 19.27 7.92 7.23
C ILE A 36 17.79 7.85 6.78
N PRO A 37 17.41 8.22 5.54
CA PRO A 37 16.03 8.07 5.05
C PRO A 37 15.52 6.62 4.96
N LEU A 38 16.35 5.59 5.16
CA LEU A 38 15.95 4.18 5.13
C LEU A 38 15.62 3.60 6.50
N TRP A 39 15.67 4.42 7.55
CA TRP A 39 15.37 3.95 8.90
C TRP A 39 13.93 3.46 9.03
N PHE A 40 13.78 2.31 9.68
CA PHE A 40 12.51 1.80 10.15
C PHE A 40 12.10 2.58 11.41
N TYR A 41 10.91 3.17 11.39
CA TYR A 41 10.33 3.84 12.53
C TYR A 41 9.07 3.11 12.97
N ALA A 42 9.01 2.72 14.25
CA ALA A 42 7.79 2.21 14.87
C ALA A 42 7.33 3.15 15.98
N THR A 43 6.04 3.51 15.96
CA THR A 43 5.39 4.29 17.00
C THR A 43 4.36 3.43 17.71
N VAL A 44 4.44 3.33 19.03
CA VAL A 44 3.44 2.62 19.84
C VAL A 44 2.53 3.65 20.52
N THR A 45 1.24 3.62 20.19
CA THR A 45 0.22 4.47 20.80
C THR A 45 -0.63 3.63 21.74
N ARG A 46 -0.56 3.89 23.05
CA ARG A 46 -1.41 3.23 24.04
C ARG A 46 -2.69 4.03 24.29
N PHE A 47 -3.84 3.38 24.19
CA PHE A 47 -5.14 3.97 24.43
C PHE A 47 -5.51 3.88 25.92
N LYS A 48 -6.43 4.76 26.36
CA LYS A 48 -6.91 4.80 27.75
C LYS A 48 -7.55 3.50 28.21
N CYS A 49 -8.17 2.75 27.29
CA CYS A 49 -8.77 1.44 27.57
C CYS A 49 -7.75 0.30 27.76
N GLY A 50 -6.44 0.59 27.65
CA GLY A 50 -5.38 -0.40 27.79
C GLY A 50 -4.97 -1.08 26.49
N GLY A 51 -5.75 -0.95 25.41
CA GLY A 51 -5.34 -1.34 24.06
C GLY A 51 -4.19 -0.47 23.53
N PHE A 52 -3.57 -0.89 22.44
CA PHE A 52 -2.52 -0.11 21.76
C PHE A 52 -2.56 -0.32 20.24
N ALA A 53 -1.99 0.64 19.50
CA ALA A 53 -1.74 0.56 18.07
C ALA A 53 -0.25 0.75 17.80
N ILE A 54 0.26 0.06 16.77
CA ILE A 54 1.63 0.20 16.29
C ILE A 54 1.58 0.78 14.88
N GLY A 55 2.13 1.98 14.71
CA GLY A 55 2.34 2.60 13.40
C GLY A 55 3.76 2.33 12.92
N VAL A 56 3.92 1.94 11.67
CA VAL A 56 5.21 1.59 11.05
C VAL A 56 5.46 2.49 9.86
N SER A 57 6.66 3.05 9.77
CA SER A 57 7.16 3.76 8.59
C SER A 57 8.47 3.14 8.16
N ILE A 58 8.56 2.81 6.88
CA ILE A 58 9.74 2.20 6.26
C ILE A 58 9.92 2.80 4.87
N CYS A 59 11.16 2.93 4.42
CA CYS A 59 11.41 3.24 3.02
C CYS A 59 10.96 2.06 2.14
N HIS A 60 10.05 2.31 1.19
CA HIS A 60 9.48 1.29 0.33
C HIS A 60 10.54 0.60 -0.57
N ASN A 61 11.72 1.20 -0.77
CA ASN A 61 12.84 0.56 -1.48
C ASN A 61 13.46 -0.60 -0.68
N MET A 62 13.25 -0.64 0.64
CA MET A 62 13.83 -1.68 1.50
C MET A 62 13.02 -2.97 1.53
N ALA A 63 11.70 -2.85 1.41
CA ALA A 63 10.79 -3.96 1.51
C ALA A 63 9.46 -3.65 0.82
N ASP A 64 8.86 -4.67 0.23
CA ASP A 64 7.46 -4.67 -0.15
C ASP A 64 6.56 -4.96 1.07
N ALA A 65 5.24 -4.98 0.84
CA ALA A 65 4.28 -5.29 1.91
C ALA A 65 4.52 -6.66 2.55
N TYR A 66 4.96 -7.66 1.78
CA TYR A 66 5.21 -9.01 2.28
C TYR A 66 6.45 -9.06 3.19
N GLY A 67 7.53 -8.39 2.80
CA GLY A 67 8.74 -8.22 3.59
C GLY A 67 8.47 -7.49 4.90
N VAL A 68 7.64 -6.45 4.89
CA VAL A 68 7.21 -5.76 6.12
C VAL A 68 6.44 -6.69 7.06
N ILE A 69 5.51 -7.50 6.53
CA ILE A 69 4.76 -8.46 7.33
C ILE A 69 5.68 -9.52 7.95
N GLN A 70 6.66 -10.03 7.19
CA GLN A 70 7.66 -10.97 7.72
C GLN A 70 8.51 -10.35 8.82
N PHE A 71 8.95 -9.11 8.65
CA PHE A 71 9.67 -8.36 9.67
C PHE A 71 8.83 -8.22 10.95
N LEU A 72 7.57 -7.82 10.83
CA LEU A 72 6.67 -7.70 11.99
C LEU A 72 6.43 -9.05 12.66
N LYS A 73 6.31 -10.13 11.89
CA LYS A 73 6.20 -11.49 12.43
C LYS A 73 7.45 -11.86 13.23
N CYS A 74 8.64 -11.61 12.69
CA CYS A 74 9.91 -11.79 13.39
C CYS A 74 9.93 -11.02 14.72
N VAL A 75 9.54 -9.74 14.73
CA VAL A 75 9.41 -8.94 15.95
C VAL A 75 8.45 -9.59 16.94
N THR A 76 7.30 -10.11 16.49
CA THR A 76 6.35 -10.80 17.37
C THR A 76 6.88 -12.13 17.93
N ASP A 77 7.65 -12.89 17.17
CA ASP A 77 8.26 -14.15 17.62
C ASP A 77 9.28 -13.86 18.73
N LEU A 78 10.16 -12.89 18.51
CA LEU A 78 11.15 -12.47 19.50
C LEU A 78 10.49 -11.88 20.76
N ALA A 79 9.43 -11.08 20.60
CA ALA A 79 8.68 -10.52 21.73
C ALA A 79 7.97 -11.60 22.57
N ARG A 80 7.67 -12.77 21.98
CA ARG A 80 7.13 -13.95 22.68
C ARG A 80 8.21 -14.81 23.35
N GLY A 81 9.48 -14.43 23.25
CA GLY A 81 10.59 -15.16 23.84
C GLY A 81 11.03 -16.38 23.02
N GLN A 82 10.72 -16.42 21.72
CA GLN A 82 11.33 -17.42 20.84
C GLN A 82 12.83 -17.13 20.71
N GLU A 83 13.65 -18.20 20.70
CA GLU A 83 15.11 -18.05 20.56
C GLU A 83 15.49 -17.43 19.21
N HIS A 84 14.75 -17.81 18.15
CA HIS A 84 14.95 -17.32 16.79
C HIS A 84 13.60 -17.10 16.09
N PRO A 85 13.51 -16.18 15.11
CA PRO A 85 12.31 -16.00 14.29
C PRO A 85 11.97 -17.26 13.47
N ALA A 86 10.68 -17.50 13.20
CA ALA A 86 10.27 -18.65 12.39
C ALA A 86 10.77 -18.60 10.94
N VAL A 87 11.02 -17.40 10.41
CA VAL A 87 11.62 -17.18 9.09
C VAL A 87 12.83 -16.27 9.28
N LEU A 88 14.01 -16.75 8.88
CA LEU A 88 15.24 -15.99 8.97
C LEU A 88 15.36 -15.03 7.78
N PRO A 89 15.92 -13.82 8.00
CA PRO A 89 16.24 -12.94 6.89
C PRO A 89 17.34 -13.57 6.02
N VAL A 90 17.16 -13.49 4.71
CA VAL A 90 18.19 -13.81 3.72
C VAL A 90 18.75 -12.49 3.20
N TRP A 91 20.06 -12.30 3.31
CA TRP A 91 20.73 -11.05 2.98
C TRP A 91 21.33 -11.02 1.57
N ASP A 92 21.10 -12.08 0.78
CA ASP A 92 21.66 -12.28 -0.55
C ASP A 92 20.75 -11.66 -1.65
N ARG A 93 20.51 -10.35 -1.56
CA ARG A 93 19.62 -9.62 -2.48
C ARG A 93 20.09 -9.70 -3.94
N GLU A 94 21.39 -9.91 -4.17
CA GLU A 94 21.98 -10.14 -5.48
C GLU A 94 21.43 -11.38 -6.20
N LEU A 95 20.90 -12.37 -5.47
CA LEU A 95 20.23 -13.53 -6.06
C LEU A 95 18.95 -13.13 -6.82
N LEU A 96 18.35 -11.98 -6.48
CA LEU A 96 17.18 -11.42 -7.16
C LEU A 96 17.56 -10.53 -8.33
N MET A 97 18.85 -10.23 -8.53
CA MET A 97 19.31 -9.53 -9.72
C MET A 97 19.20 -10.47 -10.92
N VAL A 98 18.16 -10.29 -11.72
CA VAL A 98 17.92 -11.12 -12.92
C VAL A 98 19.12 -11.08 -13.89
N ARG A 99 19.90 -9.99 -13.90
CA ARG A 99 21.06 -9.81 -14.79
C ARG A 99 22.16 -8.97 -14.14
N ASN A 100 23.42 -9.37 -14.34
CA ASN A 100 24.59 -8.59 -14.01
C ASN A 100 25.62 -8.69 -15.17
N PRO A 101 25.84 -7.63 -15.97
CA PRO A 101 25.28 -6.28 -15.83
C PRO A 101 23.78 -6.20 -16.15
N PRO A 102 23.07 -5.13 -15.73
CA PRO A 102 21.67 -4.93 -16.06
C PRO A 102 21.49 -4.77 -17.58
N ASP A 103 20.81 -5.72 -18.21
CA ASP A 103 20.44 -5.62 -19.63
C ASP A 103 18.95 -5.29 -19.74
N LEU A 104 18.66 -4.02 -20.05
CA LEU A 104 17.32 -3.46 -20.17
C LEU A 104 16.71 -3.65 -21.56
N THR A 105 17.47 -4.16 -22.54
CA THR A 105 17.04 -4.23 -23.96
C THR A 105 15.85 -5.16 -24.19
N SER A 106 15.61 -6.11 -23.29
CA SER A 106 14.48 -7.04 -23.38
C SER A 106 13.24 -6.62 -22.56
N LEU A 107 13.23 -5.43 -21.96
CA LEU A 107 12.11 -4.93 -21.14
C LEU A 107 11.38 -3.79 -21.87
N PRO A 108 10.48 -4.11 -22.82
CA PRO A 108 9.83 -3.11 -23.67
C PRO A 108 8.95 -2.10 -22.93
N PHE A 109 8.61 -2.36 -21.66
CA PHE A 109 7.73 -1.50 -20.85
C PHE A 109 8.48 -0.47 -19.98
N PHE A 110 9.77 -0.72 -19.68
CA PHE A 110 10.51 0.10 -18.70
C PHE A 110 11.40 1.17 -19.33
N VAL A 111 11.67 1.07 -20.64
CA VAL A 111 12.44 2.07 -21.38
C VAL A 111 11.45 2.93 -22.16
N SER A 112 10.82 3.87 -21.46
CA SER A 112 10.19 5.01 -22.11
C SER A 112 11.12 6.20 -21.92
N ASP A 113 11.72 6.68 -23.01
CA ASP A 113 12.52 7.93 -23.01
C ASP A 113 11.63 9.18 -22.84
N GLU A 114 10.30 9.00 -22.82
CA GLU A 114 9.38 10.10 -22.58
C GLU A 114 9.48 10.53 -21.12
N PRO A 115 9.74 11.83 -20.85
CA PRO A 115 9.69 12.34 -19.49
C PRO A 115 8.31 12.02 -18.92
N SER A 116 8.29 11.36 -17.77
CA SER A 116 7.05 11.11 -17.05
C SER A 116 6.33 12.45 -16.90
N PRO A 117 5.03 12.53 -17.24
CA PRO A 117 4.28 13.75 -17.02
C PRO A 117 4.46 14.16 -15.56
N PRO A 118 4.67 15.46 -15.27
CA PRO A 118 4.87 15.90 -13.91
C PRO A 118 3.76 15.31 -13.05
N VAL A 119 4.15 14.54 -12.03
CA VAL A 119 3.21 13.96 -11.08
C VAL A 119 2.45 15.14 -10.51
N GLN A 120 1.22 15.34 -10.98
CA GLN A 120 0.37 16.35 -10.39
C GLN A 120 0.19 15.92 -8.95
N PRO A 121 0.54 16.77 -7.96
CA PRO A 121 0.31 16.46 -6.58
C PRO A 121 -1.15 16.07 -6.46
N MET A 122 -1.41 14.81 -6.14
CA MET A 122 -2.76 14.37 -5.83
C MET A 122 -3.23 15.30 -4.71
N ALA A 123 -4.38 15.95 -4.88
CA ALA A 123 -4.93 16.84 -3.86
C ALA A 123 -5.38 15.99 -2.66
N MET A 124 -4.40 15.54 -1.86
CA MET A 124 -4.57 14.63 -0.74
C MET A 124 -5.55 15.19 0.29
N ASP A 125 -5.62 16.52 0.38
CA ASP A 125 -6.56 17.29 1.22
C ASP A 125 -8.02 17.12 0.81
N LYS A 126 -8.28 16.74 -0.45
CA LYS A 126 -9.64 16.52 -0.99
C LYS A 126 -10.02 15.05 -1.06
N MET A 127 -9.10 14.14 -0.73
CA MET A 127 -9.41 12.71 -0.71
C MET A 127 -10.02 12.30 0.61
N VAL A 128 -11.05 11.47 0.53
CA VAL A 128 -11.63 10.79 1.69
C VAL A 128 -11.13 9.36 1.67
N GLY A 129 -10.55 8.92 2.79
CA GLY A 129 -10.29 7.50 3.04
C GLY A 129 -11.55 6.86 3.59
N ASP A 130 -12.01 5.79 2.95
CA ASP A 130 -13.16 5.01 3.40
C ASP A 130 -12.86 3.51 3.27
N TYR A 131 -13.58 2.69 4.02
CA TYR A 131 -13.37 1.25 4.11
C TYR A 131 -14.60 0.49 3.63
N PHE A 132 -14.40 -0.39 2.65
CA PHE A 132 -15.42 -1.32 2.19
C PHE A 132 -15.13 -2.70 2.76
N LEU A 133 -16.10 -3.27 3.48
CA LEU A 133 -15.98 -4.61 4.03
C LEU A 133 -16.61 -5.63 3.07
N PHE A 134 -15.83 -6.61 2.64
CA PHE A 134 -16.29 -7.73 1.84
C PHE A 134 -16.35 -8.98 2.70
N GLY A 135 -17.56 -9.37 3.09
CA GLY A 135 -17.81 -10.61 3.81
C GLY A 135 -18.09 -11.79 2.86
N PRO A 136 -18.32 -12.99 3.42
CA PRO A 136 -18.58 -14.19 2.62
C PRO A 136 -19.78 -14.05 1.67
N ARG A 137 -20.80 -13.28 2.05
CA ARG A 137 -21.99 -13.05 1.21
C ARG A 137 -21.66 -12.18 0.01
N GLU A 138 -20.92 -11.09 0.23
CA GLU A 138 -20.52 -10.16 -0.82
C GLU A 138 -19.57 -10.84 -1.81
N ILE A 139 -18.62 -11.63 -1.31
CA ILE A 139 -17.73 -12.45 -2.16
C ILE A 139 -18.52 -13.49 -2.95
N ALA A 140 -19.49 -14.18 -2.35
CA ALA A 140 -20.33 -15.13 -3.07
C ALA A 140 -21.15 -14.46 -4.18
N ALA A 141 -21.66 -13.24 -3.94
CA ALA A 141 -22.40 -12.48 -4.93
C ALA A 141 -21.49 -12.03 -6.10
N LEU A 142 -20.26 -11.59 -5.84
CA LEU A 142 -19.29 -11.29 -6.90
C LEU A 142 -18.94 -12.56 -7.69
N ARG A 143 -18.73 -13.67 -6.99
CA ARG A 143 -18.39 -14.96 -7.58
C ARG A 143 -19.50 -15.48 -8.50
N SER A 144 -20.77 -15.26 -8.15
CA SER A 144 -21.90 -15.67 -9.01
C SER A 144 -21.98 -14.94 -10.36
N GLN A 145 -21.23 -13.85 -10.54
CA GLN A 145 -21.21 -13.07 -11.79
C GLN A 145 -20.12 -13.54 -12.77
N VAL A 146 -19.26 -14.48 -12.36
CA VAL A 146 -18.18 -15.01 -13.21
C VAL A 146 -18.35 -16.50 -13.42
N THR A 147 -18.02 -16.97 -14.63
CA THR A 147 -18.05 -18.39 -14.98
C THR A 147 -16.71 -19.08 -14.75
N GLU A 148 -15.62 -18.32 -14.91
CA GLU A 148 -14.27 -18.82 -14.71
C GLU A 148 -13.88 -18.86 -13.22
N PRO A 149 -13.07 -19.83 -12.79
CA PRO A 149 -12.49 -19.83 -11.46
C PRO A 149 -11.68 -18.54 -11.21
N ALA A 150 -12.00 -17.84 -10.13
CA ALA A 150 -11.30 -16.62 -9.71
C ALA A 150 -11.03 -16.64 -8.21
N THR A 151 -9.91 -16.08 -7.78
CA THR A 151 -9.60 -15.85 -6.36
C THR A 151 -10.44 -14.70 -5.80
N ASP A 152 -10.62 -14.64 -4.48
CA ASP A 152 -11.31 -13.52 -3.84
C ASP A 152 -10.62 -12.18 -4.13
N PHE A 153 -9.28 -12.19 -4.20
CA PHE A 153 -8.48 -11.02 -4.55
C PHE A 153 -8.81 -10.52 -5.96
N GLU A 154 -8.89 -11.40 -6.95
CA GLU A 154 -9.24 -11.04 -8.33
C GLU A 154 -10.66 -10.48 -8.42
N LEU A 155 -11.62 -11.11 -7.72
CA LEU A 155 -13.01 -10.64 -7.68
C LEU A 155 -13.13 -9.24 -7.09
N ILE A 156 -12.53 -8.99 -5.93
CA ILE A 156 -12.56 -7.67 -5.29
C ILE A 156 -11.86 -6.64 -6.17
N THR A 157 -10.67 -6.97 -6.69
CA THR A 157 -9.89 -6.05 -7.53
C THR A 157 -10.65 -5.66 -8.80
N ALA A 158 -11.26 -6.64 -9.48
CA ALA A 158 -12.08 -6.39 -10.67
C ALA A 158 -13.30 -5.51 -10.34
N ALA A 159 -14.03 -5.83 -9.26
CA ALA A 159 -15.17 -5.05 -8.81
C ALA A 159 -14.80 -3.60 -8.49
N MET A 160 -13.72 -3.39 -7.73
CA MET A 160 -13.22 -2.05 -7.39
C MET A 160 -12.81 -1.28 -8.65
N TRP A 161 -12.15 -1.95 -9.60
CA TRP A 161 -11.72 -1.31 -10.85
C TRP A 161 -12.91 -0.88 -11.71
N MET A 162 -13.93 -1.74 -11.85
CA MET A 162 -15.17 -1.41 -12.56
C MET A 162 -15.90 -0.24 -11.90
N CYS A 163 -16.12 -0.29 -10.57
CA CYS A 163 -16.75 0.80 -9.83
C CYS A 163 -16.00 2.12 -10.01
N ARG A 164 -14.66 2.09 -10.00
CA ARG A 164 -13.83 3.28 -10.23
C ARG A 164 -14.00 3.82 -11.65
N ALA A 165 -13.99 2.95 -12.66
CA ALA A 165 -14.16 3.35 -14.05
C ALA A 165 -15.53 3.99 -14.28
N GLU A 166 -16.60 3.41 -13.71
CA GLU A 166 -17.95 3.97 -13.78
C GLU A 166 -18.07 5.31 -13.05
N ALA A 167 -17.50 5.42 -11.84
CA ALA A 167 -17.51 6.68 -11.09
C ALA A 167 -16.82 7.82 -11.86
N ILE A 168 -15.70 7.52 -12.54
CA ILE A 168 -15.00 8.48 -13.39
C ILE A 168 -15.86 8.85 -14.61
N ALA A 169 -16.47 7.87 -15.28
CA ALA A 169 -17.34 8.12 -16.42
C ALA A 169 -18.53 9.01 -16.04
N LEU A 170 -19.19 8.74 -14.91
CA LEU A 170 -20.26 9.57 -14.35
C LEU A 170 -19.79 11.00 -14.08
N ALA A 171 -18.64 11.17 -13.44
CA ALA A 171 -18.07 12.48 -13.13
C ALA A 171 -17.74 13.30 -14.39
N LEU A 172 -17.36 12.62 -15.48
CA LEU A 172 -17.02 13.23 -16.77
C LEU A 172 -18.22 13.34 -17.73
N GLY A 173 -19.41 12.87 -17.34
CA GLY A 173 -20.59 12.84 -18.21
C GLY A 173 -20.45 11.92 -19.42
N ILE A 174 -19.55 10.93 -19.36
CA ILE A 174 -19.34 9.96 -20.43
C ILE A 174 -20.45 8.89 -20.32
N PRO A 175 -21.20 8.60 -21.41
CA PRO A 175 -22.24 7.59 -21.39
C PRO A 175 -21.61 6.21 -21.14
N ILE A 176 -22.05 5.57 -20.06
CA ILE A 176 -21.62 4.23 -19.70
C ILE A 176 -22.42 3.22 -20.52
N ARG A 177 -21.75 2.38 -21.31
CA ARG A 177 -22.41 1.30 -22.05
C ARG A 177 -22.70 0.17 -21.05
N SER A 178 -23.86 0.23 -20.39
CA SER A 178 -24.33 -0.80 -19.47
C SER A 178 -24.51 -2.12 -20.24
N GLY A 179 -23.51 -2.99 -20.13
CA GLY A 179 -23.59 -4.40 -20.56
C GLY A 179 -24.19 -5.32 -19.48
N TYR A 180 -24.44 -4.79 -18.28
CA TYR A 180 -25.16 -5.47 -17.21
C TYR A 180 -26.60 -4.98 -17.19
N SER A 181 -27.52 -5.87 -17.57
CA SER A 181 -28.95 -5.67 -17.41
C SER A 181 -29.23 -5.23 -15.97
N ARG A 182 -29.69 -3.99 -15.83
CA ARG A 182 -30.23 -3.45 -14.59
C ARG A 182 -31.43 -4.31 -14.21
N GLN A 183 -31.24 -5.34 -13.38
CA GLN A 183 -32.37 -5.85 -12.62
C GLN A 183 -32.77 -4.71 -11.69
N GLU A 184 -33.94 -4.13 -11.95
CA GLU A 184 -34.63 -3.21 -11.03
C GLU A 184 -35.00 -3.98 -9.76
N GLY A 185 -34.01 -4.21 -8.90
CA GLY A 185 -34.22 -4.42 -7.48
C GLY A 185 -34.21 -3.05 -6.82
N SER A 186 -35.27 -2.69 -6.11
CA SER A 186 -35.27 -1.49 -5.27
C SER A 186 -34.27 -1.70 -4.13
N TYR A 187 -33.02 -1.29 -4.33
CA TYR A 187 -32.06 -1.18 -3.24
C TYR A 187 -32.31 0.15 -2.55
N ASP A 188 -32.77 0.08 -1.31
CA ASP A 188 -32.92 1.23 -0.44
C ASP A 188 -31.53 1.85 -0.22
N ARG A 189 -31.40 3.12 -0.59
CA ARG A 189 -30.16 3.90 -0.49
C ARG A 189 -29.73 4.13 0.97
N ARG A 190 -30.52 3.67 1.94
CA ARG A 190 -30.27 3.80 3.39
C ARG A 190 -29.64 2.59 4.08
N SER A 191 -29.55 1.41 3.44
CA SER A 191 -29.04 0.21 4.14
C SER A 191 -27.54 -0.07 3.91
N LEU A 192 -26.78 0.90 3.38
CA LEU A 192 -25.32 0.80 3.22
C LEU A 192 -24.55 1.58 4.30
N PHE A 193 -25.23 2.34 5.15
CA PHE A 193 -24.61 3.16 6.20
C PHE A 193 -25.47 3.20 7.48
N ASP A 194 -25.86 2.03 7.98
CA ASP A 194 -26.15 1.79 9.41
C ASP A 194 -25.70 0.37 9.77
#